data_AF-A0A962CJM9-F1
#
_entry.id   AF-A0A962CJM9-F1
#
_cell.length_a   1.000
_cell.length_b   1.000
_cell.length_c   1.000
_cell.angle_alpha   90.00
_cell.angle_beta   90.00
_cell.angle_gamma   90.00
#
_symmetry.space_group_name_H-M   'P 1'
#
loop_
_entity.id
_entity.type
_entity.pdbx_description
1 polymer ?
#
loop_
_entity_poly.entity_id
_entity_poly.type
_entity_poly.pdbx_seq_one_letter_code
_entity_poly.pdbx_strand_id
1 'polypeptide(L)' 'ANSGSSRHAGAISAALFLERFVPESTPWCHLDVYSWNDADRPGRPRGGEAQGLRAYLEFLRVRFGGNGE' A
#
# COMPACT_ATOMS: atom_id res chain seq x y z
N ALA A 1 16.64 -15.14 -4.68
CA ALA A 1 16.98 -14.40 -3.45
C ALA A 1 15.81 -13.50 -3.07
N ASN A 2 15.58 -13.25 -1.78
CA ASN A 2 14.50 -12.40 -1.27
C ASN A 2 14.96 -10.97 -0.90
N SER A 3 16.18 -10.59 -1.29
CA SER A 3 16.73 -9.24 -1.12
C SER A 3 17.74 -8.93 -2.23
N GLY A 4 17.98 -7.64 -2.47
CA GLY A 4 18.98 -7.15 -3.42
C GLY A 4 20.40 -7.12 -2.82
N SER A 5 21.42 -7.02 -3.68
CA SER A 5 22.83 -6.93 -3.27
C SER A 5 23.23 -5.54 -2.73
N SER A 6 22.36 -4.54 -2.86
CA SER A 6 22.56 -3.17 -2.40
C SER A 6 21.55 -2.78 -1.33
N ARG A 7 21.90 -1.79 -0.49
CA ARG A 7 20.97 -1.18 0.48
C ARG A 7 19.99 -0.18 -0.15
N HIS A 8 20.18 0.15 -1.43
CA HIS A 8 19.32 1.07 -2.17
C HIS A 8 18.10 0.35 -2.77
N ALA A 9 17.04 1.10 -3.04
CA ALA A 9 15.82 0.63 -3.71
C ALA A 9 15.12 -0.57 -3.02
N GLY A 10 15.17 -0.63 -1.69
CA GLY A 10 14.56 -1.72 -0.90
C GLY A 10 13.06 -1.89 -1.15
N ALA A 11 12.27 -0.81 -1.09
CA ALA A 11 10.82 -0.84 -1.32
C ALA A 11 10.47 -1.33 -2.74
N ILE A 12 11.18 -0.82 -3.76
CA ILE A 12 10.98 -1.24 -5.16
C ILE A 12 11.35 -2.72 -5.34
N SER A 13 12.47 -3.15 -4.76
CA SER A 13 12.90 -4.55 -4.84
C SER A 13 11.91 -5.50 -4.17
N ALA A 14 11.31 -5.09 -3.05
CA ALA A 14 10.27 -5.84 -2.37
C ALA A 14 8.99 -5.93 -3.23
N ALA A 15 8.54 -4.83 -3.80
CA ALA A 15 7.37 -4.82 -4.70
C ALA A 15 7.59 -5.75 -5.91
N LEU A 16 8.73 -5.64 -6.59
CA LEU A 16 9.10 -6.52 -7.71
C LEU A 16 9.29 -7.98 -7.30
N PHE A 17 9.60 -8.25 -6.03
CA PHE A 17 9.63 -9.62 -5.52
C PHE A 17 8.21 -10.18 -5.38
N LEU A 18 7.29 -9.40 -4.79
CA LEU A 18 5.89 -9.79 -4.62
C LEU A 18 5.17 -9.98 -5.96
N GLU A 19 5.43 -9.12 -6.94
CA GLU A 19 4.83 -9.18 -8.29
C GLU A 19 5.03 -10.53 -8.98
N ARG A 20 6.19 -11.18 -8.77
CA ARG A 20 6.53 -12.46 -9.40
C ARG A 20 5.57 -13.60 -9.06
N PHE A 21 4.80 -13.45 -7.99
CA PHE A 21 3.82 -14.45 -7.54
C PHE A 21 2.40 -14.14 -8.00
N VAL A 22 2.19 -13.01 -8.70
CA VAL A 22 0.90 -12.60 -9.22
C VAL A 22 0.78 -13.04 -10.68
N PRO A 23 -0.29 -13.75 -11.09
CA PRO A 23 -0.53 -14.07 -12.49
C PRO A 23 -0.71 -12.81 -13.34
N GLU A 24 -0.16 -12.79 -14.56
CA GLU A 24 -0.21 -11.62 -15.46
C GLU A 24 -1.63 -11.11 -15.74
N SER A 25 -2.63 -11.99 -15.71
CA SER A 25 -4.03 -11.63 -15.92
C SER A 25 -4.72 -10.98 -14.72
N THR A 26 -4.04 -10.90 -13.56
CA THR A 26 -4.62 -10.38 -12.31
C THR A 26 -4.21 -8.92 -12.13
N PRO A 27 -5.15 -7.95 -12.19
CA PRO A 27 -4.84 -6.56 -11.82
C PRO A 27 -4.34 -6.51 -10.37
N TRP A 28 -3.15 -5.94 -10.16
CA TRP A 28 -2.48 -5.95 -8.87
C TRP A 28 -1.99 -4.56 -8.47
N CYS A 29 -2.01 -4.32 -7.16
CA CYS A 29 -1.50 -3.11 -6.54
C CYS A 29 -0.90 -3.49 -5.17
N HIS A 30 0.25 -2.89 -4.85
CA HIS A 30 0.90 -3.01 -3.55
C HIS A 30 1.00 -1.63 -2.91
N LEU A 31 0.50 -1.51 -1.67
CA LEU A 31 0.70 -0.35 -0.81
C LEU A 31 1.67 -0.73 0.29
N ASP A 32 2.85 -0.11 0.27
CA ASP A 32 3.81 -0.14 1.37
C ASP A 32 3.51 1.03 2.31
N VAL A 33 3.19 0.75 3.57
CA VAL A 33 2.76 1.75 4.56
C VAL A 33 3.49 1.55 5.88
N TYR A 34 3.86 2.67 6.51
CA TYR A 34 4.53 2.64 7.80
C TYR A 34 3.58 2.26 8.94
N SER A 35 2.31 2.67 8.84
CA SER A 35 1.23 2.38 9.80
C SER A 35 1.50 2.82 11.24
N TRP A 36 2.31 3.87 11.42
CA TRP A 36 2.67 4.41 12.73
C TRP A 36 2.83 5.94 12.69
N ASN A 37 2.54 6.58 13.83
CA ASN A 37 2.78 8.00 14.10
C ASN A 37 3.92 8.16 15.11
N ASP A 38 5.01 8.81 14.71
CA ASP A 38 6.19 9.04 15.57
C ASP A 38 6.00 10.11 16.64
N ALA A 39 4.92 10.88 16.61
CA ALA A 39 4.63 11.93 17.57
C ALA A 39 3.14 12.27 17.55
N ASP A 40 2.66 12.82 18.66
CA ASP A 40 1.28 13.27 18.78
C ASP A 40 1.01 14.48 17.88
N ARG A 41 -0.11 14.42 17.16
CA ARG A 41 -0.68 15.52 16.38
C ARG A 41 -2.20 15.53 16.61
N PRO A 42 -2.91 16.65 16.38
CA PRO A 42 -4.36 16.69 16.49
C PRO A 42 -5.04 15.55 15.70
N GLY A 43 -5.80 14.71 16.39
CA GLY A 43 -6.48 13.55 15.81
C GLY A 43 -5.58 12.36 15.42
N ARG A 44 -4.28 12.40 15.73
CA ARG A 44 -3.27 11.39 15.34
C ARG A 44 -2.26 11.19 16.48
N PRO A 45 -2.64 10.46 17.54
CA PRO A 45 -1.74 10.18 18.65
C PRO A 45 -0.55 9.31 18.18
N ARG A 46 0.55 9.37 18.93
CA ARG A 46 1.69 8.46 18.77
C ARG A 46 1.22 7.01 18.91
N GLY A 47 1.60 6.16 17.97
CA GLY A 47 1.15 4.76 17.94
C GLY A 47 0.73 4.31 16.55
N GLY A 48 -0.01 3.19 16.50
CA GLY A 48 -0.53 2.65 15.24
C GLY A 48 -1.46 3.63 14.52
N GLU A 49 -1.35 3.68 13.19
CA GLU A 49 -2.13 4.59 12.34
C GLU A 49 -2.71 3.85 11.12
N ALA A 50 -3.94 4.21 10.76
CA ALA A 50 -4.63 3.73 9.58
C ALA A 50 -4.22 4.55 8.34
N GLN A 51 -3.13 4.15 7.70
CA GLN A 51 -2.67 4.75 6.44
C GLN A 51 -3.32 4.06 5.22
N GLY A 52 -3.65 4.82 4.18
CA GLY A 52 -4.15 4.28 2.91
C GLY A 52 -5.64 3.89 2.86
N LEU A 53 -6.30 3.62 3.99
CA LEU A 53 -7.68 3.10 4.01
C LEU A 53 -8.69 3.97 3.25
N ARG A 54 -8.67 5.30 3.43
CA ARG A 54 -9.59 6.20 2.73
C ARG A 54 -9.34 6.23 1.22
N ALA A 55 -8.07 6.19 0.81
CA ALA A 55 -7.71 6.15 -0.61
C ALA A 55 -8.16 4.82 -1.25
N TYR A 56 -7.98 3.70 -0.55
CA TYR A 56 -8.42 2.40 -1.02
C TYR A 56 -9.95 2.29 -1.09
N LEU A 57 -10.67 2.83 -0.09
CA LEU A 57 -12.13 2.91 -0.14
C LEU A 57 -12.61 3.71 -1.35
N GLU A 58 -11.97 4.85 -1.63
CA GLU A 58 -12.31 5.66 -2.81
C GLU A 58 -11.99 4.92 -4.11
N PHE A 59 -10.84 4.24 -4.19
CA PHE A 59 -10.52 3.38 -5.32
C PHE A 59 -11.60 2.32 -5.58
N LEU A 60 -12.09 1.64 -4.53
CA LEU A 60 -13.17 0.66 -4.67
C LEU A 60 -14.48 1.32 -5.13
N ARG A 61 -14.82 2.51 -4.61
CA ARG A 61 -16.02 3.26 -5.04
C ARG A 61 -15.95 3.66 -6.50
N VAL A 62 -14.83 4.21 -6.94
CA VAL A 62 -14.64 4.59 -8.35
C VAL A 62 -14.68 3.37 -9.26
N ARG A 63 -14.07 2.25 -8.83
CA ARG A 63 -13.95 1.05 -9.66
C ARG A 63 -15.23 0.21 -9.70
N PHE A 64 -16.00 0.18 -8.61
CA PHE A 64 -17.10 -0.78 -8.41
C PHE A 64 -18.40 -0.17 -7.89
N GLY A 65 -18.41 1.12 -7.53
CA GLY A 65 -19.56 1.76 -6.87
C GLY A 65 -20.81 1.90 -7.74
N GLY A 66 -20.73 1.61 -9.04
CA GLY A 66 -21.78 1.88 -10.01
C GLY A 66 -21.93 3.38 -10.23
N ASN A 67 -22.15 3.82 -11.47
CA ASN A 67 -22.70 5.14 -11.68
C ASN A 67 -24.09 5.12 -11.04
N GLY A 68 -24.33 5.94 -10.02
CA GLY A 68 -25.66 6.10 -9.45
C GLY A 68 -26.61 6.63 -10.52
N GLU A 69 -27.37 5.71 -11.15
CA GLU A 69 -28.82 5.84 -11.18
C GLU A 69 -29.39 5.38 -9.84
#